data_AF-A0A523W0M1-F1
#
_entry.id   AF-A0A523W0M1-F1
#
_cell.length_a   1.000
_cell.length_b   1.000
_cell.length_c   1.000
_cell.angle_alpha   90.00
_cell.angle_beta   90.00
_cell.angle_gamma   90.00
#
_symmetry.space_group_name_H-M   'P 1'
#
loop_
_entity.id
_entity.type
_entity.pdbx_description
1 polymer ?
#
loop_
_entity_poly.entity_id
_entity_poly.type
_entity_poly.pdbx_seq_one_letter_code
_entity_poly.pdbx_strand_id
1 'polypeptide(L)'
;MKDYYDEILNYYEYLIVRKKVDPIWINRKIIEISKNYLTLVSKKKYLNCLLLIQNLFMTDLPDHYHHKGKLIKLLNPHEYQIYTKIIKEEFSN
;
A
#
# COMPACT_ATOMS: atom_id res chain seq x y z
N MET A 1 15.58 -2.62 13.19
CA MET A 1 15.00 -1.55 12.34
C MET A 1 13.55 -1.93 12.09
N LYS A 2 12.59 -1.04 12.35
CA LYS A 2 11.17 -1.39 12.24
C LYS A 2 10.82 -1.54 10.76
N ASP A 3 10.34 -2.71 10.33
CA ASP A 3 9.96 -2.92 8.94
C ASP A 3 8.51 -2.47 8.72
N TYR A 4 8.35 -1.28 8.15
CA TYR A 4 7.02 -0.73 7.87
C TYR A 4 6.28 -1.54 6.80
N TYR A 5 6.96 -2.32 5.95
CA TYR A 5 6.28 -3.16 4.95
C TYR A 5 5.42 -4.23 5.61
N ASP A 6 5.99 -4.96 6.56
CA ASP A 6 5.26 -6.00 7.31
C ASP A 6 4.11 -5.38 8.11
N GLU A 7 4.33 -4.22 8.73
CA GLU A 7 3.29 -3.53 9.50
C GLU A 7 2.11 -3.09 8.61
N ILE A 8 2.40 -2.59 7.39
CA ILE A 8 1.40 -2.21 6.39
C ILE A 8 0.62 -3.43 5.87
N LEU A 9 1.31 -4.51 5.51
CA LEU A 9 0.70 -5.72 4.97
C LEU A 9 -0.18 -6.41 6.02
N ASN A 10 0.31 -6.56 7.25
CA ASN A 10 -0.45 -7.15 8.36
C ASN A 10 -1.74 -6.36 8.65
N TYR A 11 -1.67 -5.02 8.61
CA TYR A 11 -2.85 -4.19 8.78
C TYR A 11 -3.83 -4.35 7.62
N TYR A 12 -3.35 -4.42 6.39
CA TYR A 12 -4.19 -4.64 5.21
C TYR A 12 -4.90 -6.02 5.27
N GLU A 13 -4.20 -7.08 5.65
CA GLU A 13 -4.81 -8.40 5.87
C GLU A 13 -5.91 -8.37 6.95
N TYR A 14 -5.64 -7.67 8.06
CA TYR A 14 -6.66 -7.45 9.10
C TYR A 14 -7.90 -6.71 8.56
N LEU A 15 -7.72 -5.72 7.68
CA LEU A 15 -8.83 -5.02 7.04
C LEU A 15 -9.64 -5.91 6.11
N ILE A 16 -9.00 -6.80 5.34
CA ILE A 16 -9.69 -7.76 4.47
C ILE A 16 -10.64 -8.65 5.30
N VAL A 17 -10.15 -9.14 6.45
CA VAL A 17 -10.94 -10.00 7.34
C VAL A 17 -12.07 -9.24 8.04
N ARG A 18 -11.80 -8.01 8.52
CA ARG A 18 -12.75 -7.23 9.34
C ARG A 18 -13.66 -6.29 8.54
N LYS A 19 -13.40 -6.07 7.24
CA LYS A 19 -14.12 -5.15 6.34
C LYS A 19 -14.29 -3.73 6.87
N LYS A 20 -13.41 -3.26 7.77
CA LYS A 20 -13.53 -1.94 8.40
C LYS A 20 -12.21 -1.19 8.36
N VAL A 21 -12.11 -0.24 7.43
CA VAL A 21 -10.96 0.66 7.30
C VAL A 21 -10.96 1.68 8.43
N ASP A 22 -9.85 1.83 9.14
CA ASP A 22 -9.59 2.98 10.01
C ASP A 22 -8.66 3.99 9.29
N PRO A 23 -9.20 5.11 8.78
CA PRO A 23 -8.44 6.13 8.08
C PRO A 23 -7.46 6.88 9.00
N ILE A 24 -7.72 6.92 10.32
CA ILE A 24 -6.83 7.56 11.29
C ILE A 24 -5.50 6.80 11.36
N TRP A 25 -5.55 5.47 11.34
CA TRP A 25 -4.36 4.63 11.33
C TRP A 25 -3.51 4.88 10.08
N ILE A 26 -4.14 4.90 8.90
CA ILE A 26 -3.46 5.11 7.61
C ILE A 26 -2.75 6.47 7.59
N ASN A 27 -3.46 7.54 7.98
CA ASN A 27 -2.89 8.89 8.02
C ASN A 27 -1.71 8.99 9.01
N ARG A 28 -1.84 8.39 10.19
CA ARG A 28 -0.73 8.33 11.17
C ARG A 28 0.49 7.63 10.61
N LYS A 29 0.29 6.53 9.87
CA LYS A 29 1.40 5.77 9.27
C LYS A 29 2.10 6.52 8.16
N ILE A 30 1.35 7.21 7.30
CA ILE A 30 1.95 8.10 6.29
C ILE A 30 2.83 9.14 6.97
N ILE A 31 2.35 9.80 8.02
CA ILE A 31 3.12 10.81 8.76
C ILE A 31 4.39 10.20 9.38
N GLU A 32 4.29 9.02 10.00
CA GLU A 32 5.43 8.33 10.62
C GLU A 32 6.51 7.98 9.58
N ILE A 33 6.10 7.45 8.44
CA ILE A 33 6.99 7.09 7.33
C ILE A 33 7.62 8.34 6.71
N SER A 34 6.83 9.39 6.46
CA SER A 34 7.33 10.64 5.87
C SER A 34 8.30 11.39 6.78
N LYS A 35 8.14 11.33 8.10
CA LYS A 35 9.04 12.02 9.04
C LYS A 35 10.35 11.28 9.27
N ASN A 36 10.27 9.96 9.42
CA ASN A 36 11.37 9.20 10.02
C ASN A 36 11.99 8.19 9.07
N TYR A 37 11.31 7.76 8.00
CA TYR A 37 11.78 6.60 7.26
C TYR A 37 12.82 6.94 6.20
N LEU A 38 12.72 8.11 5.54
CA LEU A 38 13.73 8.54 4.56
C LEU A 38 15.14 8.71 5.16
N THR A 39 15.22 9.07 6.45
CA THR A 39 16.51 9.22 7.16
C THR A 39 17.08 7.87 7.60
N LEU A 40 16.27 6.81 7.57
CA LEU A 40 16.65 5.48 8.05
C LEU A 40 16.92 4.51 6.89
N VAL A 41 16.19 4.61 5.77
CA VAL A 41 16.33 3.72 4.61
C VAL A 41 16.76 4.46 3.35
N SER A 42 17.13 3.70 2.30
CA SER A 42 17.36 4.28 0.98
C SER A 42 16.11 4.99 0.45
N LYS A 43 16.32 6.02 -0.39
CA LYS A 43 15.23 6.72 -1.09
C LYS A 43 14.30 5.75 -1.83
N LYS A 44 14.85 4.71 -2.46
CA LYS A 44 14.07 3.65 -3.12
C LYS A 44 13.13 2.96 -2.12
N LYS A 45 13.65 2.48 -0.99
CA LYS A 45 12.86 1.77 0.03
C LYS A 45 11.82 2.68 0.70
N TYR A 46 12.10 3.97 0.84
CA TYR A 46 11.13 4.96 1.30
C TYR A 46 9.97 5.15 0.31
N LEU A 47 10.29 5.41 -0.98
CA LEU A 47 9.28 5.64 -2.02
C LEU A 47 8.38 4.42 -2.22
N ASN A 48 8.99 3.23 -2.23
CA ASN A 48 8.25 1.98 -2.34
C ASN A 48 7.25 1.78 -1.19
N CYS A 49 7.57 2.24 0.02
CA CYS A 49 6.69 2.14 1.18
C CYS A 49 5.48 3.08 1.07
N LEU A 50 5.69 4.30 0.54
CA LEU A 50 4.60 5.23 0.23
C LEU A 50 3.69 4.71 -0.88
N LEU A 51 4.27 4.16 -1.95
CA LEU A 51 3.52 3.53 -3.04
C LEU A 51 2.67 2.37 -2.54
N LEU A 52 3.19 1.56 -1.61
CA LEU A 52 2.44 0.46 -1.02
C LEU A 52 1.21 0.97 -0.27
N ILE A 53 1.35 1.99 0.58
CA ILE A 53 0.21 2.60 1.28
C ILE A 53 -0.82 3.17 0.29
N GLN A 54 -0.33 3.89 -0.71
CA GLN A 54 -1.17 4.51 -1.73
C GLN A 54 -2.01 3.45 -2.44
N ASN A 55 -1.39 2.37 -2.91
CA ASN A 55 -2.09 1.30 -3.59
C ASN A 55 -3.10 0.58 -2.69
N LEU A 56 -2.72 0.24 -1.45
CA LEU A 56 -3.57 -0.58 -0.59
C LEU A 56 -4.75 0.17 0.02
N PHE A 57 -4.60 1.46 0.29
CA PHE A 57 -5.56 2.21 1.11
C PHE A 57 -6.17 3.45 0.45
N MET A 58 -5.52 4.03 -0.57
CA MET A 58 -6.07 5.23 -1.24
C MET A 58 -6.90 4.80 -2.45
N THR A 59 -8.19 4.57 -2.24
CA THR A 59 -9.15 4.21 -3.31
C THR A 59 -9.47 5.35 -4.27
N ASP A 60 -9.11 6.58 -3.92
CA ASP A 60 -9.56 7.80 -4.58
C ASP A 60 -8.40 8.74 -4.94
N LEU A 61 -7.22 8.20 -5.22
CA LEU A 61 -6.34 8.94 -6.11
C LEU A 61 -6.82 8.61 -7.52
N PRO A 62 -7.58 9.51 -8.18
CA PRO A 62 -7.70 9.37 -9.61
C PRO A 62 -6.26 9.33 -10.10
N ASP A 63 -5.91 8.27 -10.81
CA ASP A 63 -4.83 8.38 -11.76
C ASP A 63 -5.25 9.52 -12.68
N HIS A 64 -4.79 10.74 -12.36
CA HIS A 64 -5.22 11.95 -13.03
C HIS A 64 -4.82 11.88 -14.51
N TYR A 65 -3.90 10.97 -14.86
CA TYR A 65 -3.39 10.74 -16.20
C TYR A 65 -4.02 9.52 -16.89
N HIS A 66 -4.48 8.49 -16.18
CA HIS A 66 -5.07 7.29 -16.81
C HIS A 66 -6.32 6.78 -16.09
N HIS A 67 -7.49 7.28 -16.45
CA HIS A 67 -8.81 6.72 -16.10
C HIS A 67 -9.08 5.30 -16.64
N LYS A 68 -8.04 4.47 -16.85
CA LYS A 68 -8.13 3.12 -17.41
C LYS A 68 -7.59 2.09 -16.42
N GLY A 69 -8.26 1.94 -15.29
CA GLY A 69 -7.95 0.91 -14.31
C GLY A 69 -9.16 0.56 -13.45
N LYS A 70 -9.31 -0.73 -13.12
CA LYS A 70 -10.23 -1.15 -12.07
C LYS A 70 -9.59 -0.82 -10.72
N LEU A 71 -10.35 -0.24 -9.81
CA LEU A 71 -9.93 -0.15 -8.41
C LEU A 71 -9.66 -1.55 -7.86
N ILE A 72 -8.71 -1.71 -6.96
CA ILE A 72 -8.35 -3.02 -6.38
C ILE A 72 -9.58 -3.70 -5.75
N LYS A 73 -10.45 -2.93 -5.10
CA LYS A 73 -11.73 -3.41 -4.53
C LYS A 73 -12.76 -3.90 -5.56
N LEU A 74 -12.54 -3.60 -6.84
CA LEU A 74 -13.38 -4.00 -7.98
C LEU A 74 -12.76 -5.14 -8.79
N LEU A 75 -11.58 -5.63 -8.40
CA LEU A 75 -10.95 -6.78 -9.05
C LEU A 75 -11.68 -8.07 -8.67
N ASN A 76 -11.88 -8.94 -9.66
CA ASN A 76 -12.33 -10.29 -9.38
C ASN A 76 -11.19 -11.14 -8.76
N PRO A 77 -11.46 -12.33 -8.20
CA PRO A 77 -10.44 -13.13 -7.51
C PRO A 77 -9.21 -13.46 -8.36
N HIS A 78 -9.40 -13.70 -9.67
CA HIS A 78 -8.30 -14.01 -10.59
C HIS A 78 -7.44 -12.77 -10.90
N GLU A 79 -8.08 -11.63 -11.18
CA GLU A 79 -7.41 -10.34 -11.37
C GLU A 79 -6.63 -9.92 -10.12
N TYR A 80 -7.20 -10.15 -8.94
CA TYR A 80 -6.55 -9.88 -7.67
C TYR A 80 -5.29 -10.73 -7.47
N GLN A 81 -5.33 -12.03 -7.79
CA GLN A 81 -4.15 -12.91 -7.71
C GLN A 81 -3.02 -12.44 -8.63
N ILE A 82 -3.34 -12.04 -9.87
CA ILE A 82 -2.36 -11.48 -10.81
C ILE A 82 -1.76 -10.18 -10.26
N TYR A 83 -2.60 -9.27 -9.78
CA TYR A 83 -2.18 -8.03 -9.16
C TYR A 83 -1.23 -8.28 -7.97
N THR A 84 -1.60 -9.19 -7.06
CA THR A 84 -0.75 -9.56 -5.92
C THR A 84 0.59 -10.13 -6.35
N LYS A 85 0.62 -10.95 -7.41
CA LYS A 85 1.87 -11.50 -7.95
C LYS A 85 2.79 -10.40 -8.48
N ILE A 86 2.25 -9.48 -9.29
CA ILE A 86 3.02 -8.34 -9.85
C ILE A 86 3.57 -7.46 -8.72
N ILE A 87 2.75 -7.13 -7.73
CA ILE A 87 3.19 -6.34 -6.56
C ILE A 87 4.30 -7.08 -5.80
N LYS A 88 4.16 -8.39 -5.56
CA LYS A 88 5.22 -9.16 -4.89
C LYS A 88 6.51 -9.15 -5.70
N GLU A 89 6.45 -9.33 -7.01
CA GLU A 89 7.63 -9.33 -7.88
C GLU A 89 8.35 -7.98 -7.88
N GLU A 90 7.60 -6.86 -7.90
CA GLU A 90 8.21 -5.53 -7.93
C GLU A 90 8.81 -5.06 -6.61
N PHE A 91 8.27 -5.53 -5.48
CA PHE A 91 8.68 -5.05 -4.16
C PHE A 91 9.53 -6.04 -3.36
N SER A 92 9.75 -7.27 -3.84
CA SER A 92 10.57 -8.28 -3.16
C SER A 92 12.06 -8.31 -3.56
N ASN A 93 12.58 -7.27 -4.24
CA ASN A 93 14.00 -7.08 -4.60
C ASN A 93 14.65 -5.83 -3.96
#